data_AF-A0A4D4KVZ1-F1
#
_entry.id   AF-A0A4D4KVZ1-F1
#
_cell.length_a   1.000
_cell.length_b   1.000
_cell.length_c   1.000
_cell.angle_alpha   90.00
_cell.angle_beta   90.00
_cell.angle_gamma   90.00
#
_symmetry.space_group_name_H-M   'P 1'
#
loop_
_entity.id
_entity.type
_entity.pdbx_description
1 polymer ?
#
loop_
_entity_poly.entity_id
_entity_poly.type
_entity_poly.pdbx_seq_one_letter_code
_entity_poly.pdbx_strand_id
1 'polypeptide(L)'
;MVDWALENPHGTVTLLAELSARAPAQAPVRTEIRKACHVLQNQWLTRAEYAELTGLLERLGQRGRCDLAEEARALFGLVELEFHDPVRLADALEELLPKPDRLPQLLRVVERFAAVDDGPVAAELRVWSLRCAERLGLKGQLMERRGEATEYAESVKAAGLAQDPGAPPSGSWGRVQIRLHPSSGPGQRRAYEVWTRRGEDVHALAKVDTPATLDEIQGGLEALLNAQTYAPDTLVEFFVSATDLELAVHQWQFAHPVKRHLGTDYPVVMRCTEFREPQRHDLWKRRWNRVGTAGTEELRWLPGHMDCGEVYRVVQQSMDTPGALTTTSSAARADLFNACLFGGVPVLVWHGEAEPSIAEDELRELLGEERPLRFLPQRLRELRLDSDPYKSHHGRHMALLWDDPHHPLPDQLDLSAP
;
A
#
# COMPACT_ATOMS: atom_id res chain seq x y z
N MET A 1 -19.17 -43.63 0.42
CA MET A 1 -19.05 -42.45 -0.49
C MET A 1 -19.65 -41.22 0.17
N VAL A 2 -20.86 -41.29 0.72
CA VAL A 2 -21.43 -40.20 1.54
C VAL A 2 -20.60 -39.99 2.82
N ASP A 3 -20.28 -41.05 3.57
CA ASP A 3 -19.47 -40.94 4.79
C ASP A 3 -18.08 -40.32 4.51
N TRP A 4 -17.43 -40.78 3.44
CA TRP A 4 -16.17 -40.18 2.95
C TRP A 4 -16.32 -38.69 2.62
N ALA A 5 -17.41 -38.29 1.97
CA ALA A 5 -17.64 -36.89 1.59
C ALA A 5 -17.86 -35.97 2.80
N LEU A 6 -18.44 -36.49 3.89
CA LEU A 6 -18.67 -35.74 5.13
C LEU A 6 -17.40 -35.61 5.98
N GLU A 7 -16.50 -36.58 5.90
CA GLU A 7 -15.26 -36.63 6.70
C GLU A 7 -14.06 -35.91 6.05
N ASN A 8 -14.18 -35.48 4.78
CA ASN A 8 -13.06 -34.90 4.03
C ASN A 8 -13.37 -33.44 3.63
N PRO A 9 -12.42 -32.50 3.78
CA PRO A 9 -12.52 -31.15 3.21
C PRO A 9 -12.86 -31.20 1.72
N HIS A 10 -13.79 -30.33 1.29
CA HIS A 10 -14.34 -30.28 -0.08
C HIS A 10 -15.01 -31.58 -0.57
N GLY A 11 -15.21 -32.57 0.31
CA GLY A 11 -15.77 -33.88 0.00
C GLY A 11 -17.24 -33.78 -0.40
N THR A 12 -18.03 -33.02 0.34
CA THR A 12 -19.46 -32.74 0.05
C THR A 12 -19.64 -32.11 -1.33
N VAL A 13 -18.88 -31.06 -1.64
CA VAL A 13 -18.94 -30.37 -2.94
C VAL A 13 -18.51 -31.29 -4.08
N THR A 14 -17.48 -32.10 -3.87
CA THR A 14 -17.00 -33.09 -4.85
C THR A 14 -18.08 -34.13 -5.15
N LEU A 15 -18.72 -34.68 -4.11
CA LEU A 15 -19.80 -35.64 -4.29
C LEU A 15 -20.98 -35.03 -5.07
N LEU A 16 -21.36 -33.80 -4.73
CA LEU A 16 -22.45 -33.08 -5.38
C LEU A 16 -22.14 -32.75 -6.86
N ALA A 17 -20.89 -32.42 -7.18
CA ALA A 17 -20.44 -32.23 -8.56
C ALA A 17 -20.52 -33.52 -9.38
N GLU A 18 -20.05 -34.65 -8.84
CA GLU A 18 -20.12 -35.96 -9.50
C GLU A 18 -21.56 -36.42 -9.74
N LEU A 19 -22.44 -36.22 -8.77
CA LEU A 19 -23.87 -36.53 -8.90
C LEU A 19 -24.54 -35.64 -9.97
N SER A 20 -24.17 -34.36 -10.03
CA SER A 20 -24.70 -33.40 -11.01
C SER A 20 -24.21 -33.64 -12.44
N ALA A 21 -23.00 -34.20 -12.61
CA ALA A 21 -22.46 -34.59 -13.91
C ALA A 21 -23.18 -35.81 -14.49
N ARG A 22 -23.68 -36.70 -13.62
CA ARG A 22 -24.40 -37.92 -14.02
C ARG A 22 -25.91 -37.74 -14.15
N ALA A 23 -26.46 -36.64 -13.64
CA ALA A 23 -27.89 -36.34 -13.73
C ALA A 23 -28.29 -35.79 -15.12
N PRO A 24 -29.43 -36.21 -15.70
CA PRO A 24 -29.92 -35.66 -16.96
C PRO A 24 -30.21 -34.15 -16.83
N ALA A 25 -29.89 -33.39 -17.88
CA ALA A 25 -29.83 -31.91 -17.89
C ALA A 25 -31.12 -31.16 -17.48
N GLN A 26 -32.26 -31.86 -17.35
CA GLN A 26 -33.57 -31.28 -17.04
C GLN A 26 -34.05 -31.56 -15.59
N ALA A 27 -33.25 -32.20 -14.74
CA ALA A 27 -33.67 -32.51 -13.38
C ALA A 27 -33.54 -31.27 -12.44
N PRO A 28 -34.56 -30.92 -11.64
CA PRO A 28 -34.50 -29.85 -10.61
C PRO A 28 -33.42 -30.08 -9.54
N VAL A 29 -32.83 -31.27 -9.53
CA VAL A 29 -31.70 -31.71 -8.73
C VAL A 29 -30.49 -30.79 -8.87
N ARG A 30 -30.15 -30.28 -10.06
CA ARG A 30 -28.99 -29.37 -10.23
C ARG A 30 -29.15 -28.04 -9.49
N THR A 31 -30.37 -27.50 -9.44
CA THR A 31 -30.65 -26.21 -8.79
C THR A 31 -30.71 -26.35 -7.27
N GLU A 32 -31.29 -27.44 -6.76
CA GLU A 32 -31.35 -27.72 -5.32
C GLU A 32 -29.97 -28.15 -4.78
N ILE A 33 -29.16 -28.87 -5.56
CA ILE A 33 -27.76 -29.15 -5.21
C ILE A 33 -26.92 -27.87 -5.14
N ARG A 34 -27.11 -26.91 -6.05
CA ARG A 34 -26.44 -25.59 -5.97
C ARG A 34 -26.79 -24.82 -4.70
N LYS A 35 -28.08 -24.81 -4.32
CA LYS A 35 -28.53 -24.18 -3.07
C LYS A 35 -27.93 -24.91 -1.86
N ALA A 36 -27.90 -26.24 -1.87
CA ALA A 36 -27.34 -27.04 -0.78
C ALA A 36 -25.82 -26.84 -0.61
N CYS A 37 -25.04 -26.75 -1.69
CA CYS A 37 -23.60 -26.41 -1.62
C CYS A 37 -23.38 -25.04 -0.94
N HIS A 38 -24.24 -24.06 -1.24
CA HIS A 38 -24.10 -22.71 -0.71
C HIS A 38 -24.45 -22.60 0.78
N VAL A 39 -25.28 -23.52 1.29
CA VAL A 39 -25.81 -23.50 2.66
C VAL A 39 -24.99 -24.37 3.61
N LEU A 40 -24.36 -25.44 3.12
CA LEU A 40 -23.88 -26.49 4.00
C LEU A 40 -22.45 -26.32 4.48
N GLN A 41 -21.52 -25.77 3.69
CA GLN A 41 -20.13 -25.53 4.10
C GLN A 41 -19.58 -24.35 3.28
N ASN A 42 -18.78 -23.46 3.87
CA ASN A 42 -18.16 -22.28 3.21
C ASN A 42 -17.15 -22.65 2.09
N GLN A 43 -17.29 -23.85 1.50
CA GLN A 43 -16.44 -24.44 0.49
C GLN A 43 -17.27 -24.65 -0.77
N TRP A 44 -16.78 -24.21 -1.91
CA TRP A 44 -17.45 -24.30 -3.21
C TRP A 44 -16.55 -24.88 -4.31
N LEU A 45 -15.25 -25.00 -4.04
CA LEU A 45 -14.31 -25.78 -4.84
C LEU A 45 -14.53 -27.27 -4.60
N THR A 46 -14.35 -28.06 -5.66
CA THR A 46 -14.16 -29.51 -5.50
C THR A 46 -12.75 -29.79 -4.99
N ARG A 47 -12.52 -30.99 -4.45
CA ARG A 47 -11.20 -31.41 -3.97
C ARG A 47 -10.12 -31.29 -5.05
N ALA A 48 -10.46 -31.62 -6.29
CA ALA A 48 -9.54 -31.52 -7.42
C ALA A 48 -9.21 -30.06 -7.76
N GLU A 49 -10.21 -29.18 -7.79
CA GLU A 49 -10.00 -27.76 -8.08
C GLU A 49 -9.22 -27.05 -6.97
N TYR A 50 -9.47 -27.41 -5.71
CA TYR A 50 -8.73 -26.88 -4.56
C TYR A 50 -7.27 -27.32 -4.60
N ALA A 51 -7.00 -28.62 -4.81
CA ALA A 51 -5.63 -29.13 -4.93
C ALA A 51 -4.86 -28.53 -6.12
N GLU A 52 -5.58 -28.24 -7.21
CA GLU A 52 -4.99 -27.53 -8.35
C GLU A 52 -4.66 -26.08 -8.01
N LEU A 53 -5.56 -25.36 -7.33
CA LEU A 53 -5.32 -23.99 -6.89
C LEU A 53 -4.10 -23.92 -5.96
N THR A 54 -4.03 -24.77 -4.94
CA THR A 54 -2.88 -24.76 -4.01
C THR A 54 -1.57 -25.07 -4.72
N GLY A 55 -1.57 -26.00 -5.68
CA GLY A 55 -0.40 -26.27 -6.54
C GLY A 55 -0.01 -25.10 -7.44
N LEU A 56 -0.97 -24.35 -7.98
CA LEU A 56 -0.70 -23.12 -8.73
C LEU A 56 -0.13 -22.02 -7.83
N LEU A 57 -0.68 -21.84 -6.62
CA LEU A 57 -0.20 -20.88 -5.64
C LEU A 57 1.21 -21.23 -5.13
N GLU A 58 1.53 -22.51 -4.97
CA GLU A 58 2.87 -22.95 -4.61
C GLU A 58 3.88 -22.57 -5.69
N ARG A 59 3.57 -22.87 -6.95
CA ARG A 59 4.40 -22.56 -8.13
C ARG A 59 4.54 -21.07 -8.41
N LEU A 60 3.58 -20.26 -7.98
CA LEU A 60 3.63 -18.80 -8.07
C LEU A 60 4.76 -18.20 -7.22
N GLY A 61 5.26 -18.95 -6.22
CA GLY A 61 6.27 -18.49 -5.28
C GLY A 61 5.72 -17.43 -4.31
N GLN A 62 6.53 -17.03 -3.34
CA GLN A 62 6.09 -16.08 -2.30
C GLN A 62 5.72 -14.71 -2.87
N ARG A 63 6.51 -14.21 -3.84
CA ARG A 63 6.27 -12.90 -4.46
C ARG A 63 4.92 -12.84 -5.17
N GLY A 64 4.64 -13.78 -6.08
CA GLY A 64 3.37 -13.73 -6.80
C GLY A 64 2.17 -14.06 -5.90
N ARG A 65 2.34 -14.84 -4.81
CA ARG A 65 1.29 -14.98 -3.79
C ARG A 65 0.99 -13.68 -3.06
N CYS A 66 2.02 -12.87 -2.79
CA CYS A 66 1.85 -11.52 -2.24
C CYS A 66 1.11 -10.60 -3.22
N ASP A 67 1.50 -10.61 -4.50
CA ASP A 67 0.84 -9.81 -5.54
C ASP A 67 -0.65 -10.21 -5.72
N LEU A 68 -0.95 -11.51 -5.66
CA LEU A 68 -2.33 -12.02 -5.67
C LEU A 68 -3.13 -11.55 -4.44
N ALA A 69 -2.51 -11.54 -3.26
CA ALA A 69 -3.15 -11.04 -2.04
C ALA A 69 -3.40 -9.53 -2.09
N GLU A 70 -2.49 -8.76 -2.70
CA GLU A 70 -2.70 -7.32 -2.95
C GLU A 70 -3.89 -7.06 -3.89
N GLU A 71 -4.05 -7.84 -4.96
CA GLU A 71 -5.22 -7.72 -5.84
C GLU A 71 -6.53 -8.05 -5.11
N ALA A 72 -6.50 -9.01 -4.18
CA ALA A 72 -7.65 -9.30 -3.32
C ALA A 72 -7.97 -8.13 -2.39
N ARG A 73 -6.96 -7.52 -1.76
CA ARG A 73 -7.12 -6.33 -0.92
C ARG A 73 -7.64 -5.13 -1.71
N ALA A 74 -7.14 -4.93 -2.93
CA ALA A 74 -7.59 -3.86 -3.82
C ALA A 74 -9.05 -4.03 -4.27
N LEU A 75 -9.55 -5.27 -4.38
CA LEU A 75 -10.94 -5.56 -4.76
C LEU A 75 -11.91 -5.51 -3.58
N PHE A 76 -11.50 -5.98 -2.41
CA PHE A 76 -12.41 -6.29 -1.30
C PHE A 76 -12.08 -5.56 0.01
N GLY A 77 -11.02 -4.77 0.06
CA GLY A 77 -10.60 -4.02 1.25
C GLY A 77 -9.86 -4.90 2.25
N LEU A 78 -10.10 -4.67 3.54
CA LEU A 78 -9.39 -5.28 4.68
C LEU A 78 -9.66 -6.79 4.80
N VAL A 79 -8.99 -7.59 3.97
CA VAL A 79 -8.91 -9.04 4.12
C VAL A 79 -7.51 -9.38 4.63
N GLU A 80 -7.42 -9.92 5.84
CA GLU A 80 -6.18 -10.54 6.32
C GLU A 80 -5.98 -11.84 5.55
N LEU A 81 -5.00 -11.83 4.64
CA LEU A 81 -4.63 -12.96 3.81
C LEU A 81 -3.21 -13.39 4.16
N GLU A 82 -3.07 -14.57 4.76
CA GLU A 82 -1.78 -15.23 4.99
C GLU A 82 -1.26 -15.79 3.67
N PHE A 83 -0.43 -15.03 2.95
CA PHE A 83 0.07 -15.42 1.61
C PHE A 83 1.35 -16.30 1.66
N HIS A 84 1.96 -16.48 2.84
CA HIS A 84 3.15 -17.32 3.00
C HIS A 84 2.86 -18.80 2.77
N ASP A 85 1.69 -19.26 3.21
CA ASP A 85 1.23 -20.63 3.05
C ASP A 85 0.17 -20.70 1.92
N PRO A 86 0.44 -21.43 0.81
CA PRO A 86 -0.50 -21.54 -0.31
C PRO A 86 -1.83 -22.18 0.10
N VAL A 87 -1.85 -23.04 1.11
CA VAL A 87 -3.07 -23.69 1.62
C VAL A 87 -3.91 -22.66 2.37
N ARG A 88 -3.31 -21.92 3.30
CA ARG A 88 -3.99 -20.85 4.05
C ARG A 88 -4.51 -19.75 3.14
N LEU A 89 -3.73 -19.37 2.13
CA LEU A 89 -4.17 -18.38 1.14
C LEU A 89 -5.36 -18.89 0.31
N ALA A 90 -5.35 -20.16 -0.11
CA ALA A 90 -6.47 -20.76 -0.82
C ALA A 90 -7.74 -20.78 0.04
N ASP A 91 -7.63 -21.19 1.30
CA ASP A 91 -8.73 -21.21 2.26
C ASP A 91 -9.32 -19.79 2.44
N ALA A 92 -8.46 -18.81 2.73
CA ALA A 92 -8.90 -17.43 2.98
C ALA A 92 -9.53 -16.78 1.74
N LEU A 93 -9.02 -17.06 0.54
CA LEU A 93 -9.63 -16.59 -0.71
C LEU A 93 -10.97 -17.30 -1.00
N GLU A 94 -11.08 -18.59 -0.70
CA GLU A 94 -12.33 -19.34 -0.87
C GLU A 94 -13.42 -18.84 0.09
N GLU A 95 -13.04 -18.45 1.31
CA GLU A 95 -13.89 -17.86 2.33
C GLU A 95 -14.42 -16.44 1.99
N LEU A 96 -13.91 -15.80 0.94
CA LEU A 96 -14.44 -14.55 0.39
C LEU A 96 -15.82 -14.80 -0.26
N LEU A 97 -16.83 -15.03 0.57
CA LEU A 97 -18.15 -15.45 0.13
C LEU A 97 -18.88 -14.33 -0.63
N PRO A 98 -19.48 -14.63 -1.79
CA PRO A 98 -20.40 -13.71 -2.46
C PRO A 98 -21.81 -13.73 -1.84
N LYS A 99 -22.64 -12.76 -2.21
CA LYS A 99 -24.11 -12.91 -2.17
C LYS A 99 -24.53 -14.04 -3.13
N PRO A 100 -25.60 -14.80 -2.87
CA PRO A 100 -26.08 -15.84 -3.80
C PRO A 100 -26.29 -15.27 -5.22
N ASP A 101 -26.02 -16.09 -6.23
CA ASP A 101 -26.10 -15.81 -7.68
C ASP A 101 -25.02 -14.89 -8.29
N ARG A 102 -23.94 -14.59 -7.55
CA ARG A 102 -22.79 -13.83 -8.06
C ARG A 102 -21.56 -14.70 -8.22
N LEU A 103 -20.70 -14.34 -9.17
CA LEU A 103 -19.38 -14.93 -9.34
C LEU A 103 -18.59 -14.93 -8.01
N PRO A 104 -18.03 -16.08 -7.58
CA PRO A 104 -17.18 -16.14 -6.40
C PRO A 104 -16.05 -15.11 -6.44
N GLN A 105 -15.78 -14.49 -5.29
CA GLN A 105 -14.79 -13.41 -5.19
C GLN A 105 -13.38 -13.88 -5.53
N LEU A 106 -13.01 -15.10 -5.11
CA LEU A 106 -11.77 -15.77 -5.52
C LEU A 106 -11.56 -15.75 -7.04
N LEU A 107 -12.59 -16.04 -7.85
CA LEU A 107 -12.46 -16.01 -9.30
C LEU A 107 -12.19 -14.59 -9.82
N ARG A 108 -12.76 -13.56 -9.17
CA ARG A 108 -12.49 -12.16 -9.51
C ARG A 108 -11.06 -11.75 -9.19
N VAL A 109 -10.53 -12.17 -8.04
CA VAL A 109 -9.13 -11.94 -7.66
C VAL A 109 -8.20 -12.55 -8.71
N VAL A 110 -8.44 -13.82 -9.03
CA VAL A 110 -7.60 -14.58 -9.97
C VAL A 110 -7.60 -13.95 -11.36
N GLU A 111 -8.76 -13.52 -11.87
CA GLU A 111 -8.82 -12.84 -13.18
C GLU A 111 -8.10 -11.49 -13.17
N ARG A 112 -8.21 -10.73 -12.08
CA ARG A 112 -7.54 -9.42 -11.96
C ARG A 112 -6.03 -9.57 -11.87
N PHE A 113 -5.54 -10.46 -11.01
CA PHE A 113 -4.12 -10.81 -10.93
C PHE A 113 -3.58 -11.28 -12.27
N ALA A 114 -4.26 -12.24 -12.91
CA ALA A 114 -3.79 -12.77 -14.18
C ALA A 114 -3.86 -11.77 -15.33
N ALA A 115 -4.64 -10.68 -15.19
CA ALA A 115 -4.63 -9.59 -16.16
C ALA A 115 -3.38 -8.71 -16.06
N VAL A 116 -2.85 -8.54 -14.85
CA VAL A 116 -1.65 -7.73 -14.59
C VAL A 116 -0.37 -8.54 -14.79
N ASP A 117 -0.38 -9.83 -14.43
CA ASP A 117 0.77 -10.74 -14.57
C ASP A 117 0.71 -11.52 -15.90
N ASP A 118 1.74 -11.38 -16.73
CA ASP A 118 1.88 -12.09 -18.01
C ASP A 118 2.64 -13.44 -17.86
N GLY A 119 2.74 -13.97 -16.64
CA GLY A 119 3.48 -15.20 -16.33
C GLY A 119 2.76 -16.50 -16.74
N PRO A 120 3.50 -17.62 -16.83
CA PRO A 120 2.92 -18.92 -17.20
C PRO A 120 1.88 -19.42 -16.18
N VAL A 121 2.09 -19.14 -14.89
CA VAL A 121 1.15 -19.53 -13.83
C VAL A 121 -0.13 -18.69 -13.90
N ALA A 122 -0.06 -17.40 -14.28
CA ALA A 122 -1.24 -16.57 -14.51
C ALA A 122 -2.12 -17.08 -15.67
N ALA A 123 -1.50 -17.57 -16.75
CA ALA A 123 -2.23 -18.23 -17.84
C ALA A 123 -2.94 -19.51 -17.37
N GLU A 124 -2.29 -20.34 -16.56
CA GLU A 124 -2.88 -21.55 -15.98
C GLU A 124 -4.02 -21.21 -15.01
N LEU A 125 -3.86 -20.18 -14.20
CA LEU A 125 -4.89 -19.65 -13.30
C LEU A 125 -6.15 -19.19 -14.07
N ARG A 126 -6.00 -18.57 -15.26
CA ARG A 126 -7.14 -18.22 -16.14
C ARG A 126 -7.87 -19.43 -16.73
N VAL A 127 -7.15 -20.54 -16.95
CA VAL A 127 -7.74 -21.80 -17.42
C VAL A 127 -8.47 -22.50 -16.28
N TRP A 128 -7.88 -22.49 -15.08
CA TRP A 128 -8.49 -23.00 -13.86
C TRP A 128 -9.78 -22.23 -13.52
N SER A 129 -9.75 -20.89 -13.50
CA SER A 129 -10.92 -20.05 -13.20
C SER A 129 -12.08 -20.27 -14.18
N LEU A 130 -11.76 -20.47 -15.46
CA LEU A 130 -12.74 -20.77 -16.50
C LEU A 130 -13.45 -22.10 -16.26
N ARG A 131 -12.70 -23.16 -15.94
CA ARG A 131 -13.30 -24.47 -15.64
C ARG A 131 -14.22 -24.41 -14.41
N CYS A 132 -13.80 -23.69 -13.36
CA CYS A 132 -14.64 -23.46 -12.19
C CYS A 132 -15.92 -22.71 -12.54
N ALA A 133 -15.83 -21.62 -13.31
CA ALA A 133 -17.01 -20.86 -13.72
C ALA A 133 -17.96 -21.67 -14.63
N GLU A 134 -17.45 -22.52 -15.50
CA GLU A 134 -18.26 -23.42 -16.35
C GLU A 134 -19.04 -24.42 -15.51
N ARG A 135 -18.40 -25.05 -14.52
CA ARG A 135 -19.07 -25.95 -13.56
C ARG A 135 -20.18 -25.23 -12.79
N LEU A 136 -19.92 -24.00 -12.35
CA LEU A 136 -20.91 -23.19 -11.64
C LEU A 136 -22.02 -22.66 -12.55
N GLY A 137 -21.85 -22.71 -13.88
CA GLY A 137 -22.78 -22.10 -14.84
C GLY A 137 -22.67 -20.58 -14.91
N LEU A 138 -21.52 -20.03 -14.52
CA LEU A 138 -21.23 -18.58 -14.42
C LEU A 138 -20.24 -18.10 -15.49
N LYS A 139 -20.02 -18.88 -16.56
CA LYS A 139 -19.09 -18.53 -17.66
C LYS A 139 -19.31 -17.12 -18.20
N GLY A 140 -20.57 -16.71 -18.40
CA GLY A 140 -20.91 -15.36 -18.88
C GLY A 140 -20.42 -14.26 -17.94
N GLN A 141 -20.64 -14.42 -16.63
CA GLN A 141 -20.20 -13.47 -15.61
C GLN A 141 -18.66 -13.42 -15.52
N LEU A 142 -17.98 -14.56 -15.65
CA LEU A 142 -16.52 -14.59 -15.67
C LEU A 142 -15.96 -13.82 -16.87
N MET A 143 -16.53 -14.00 -18.07
CA MET A 143 -16.07 -13.31 -19.28
C MET A 143 -16.24 -11.79 -19.18
N GLU A 144 -17.34 -11.32 -18.60
CA GLU A 144 -17.56 -9.90 -18.30
C GLU A 144 -16.46 -9.35 -17.36
N ARG A 145 -16.22 -10.05 -16.24
CA ARG A 145 -15.19 -9.66 -15.26
C ARG A 145 -13.77 -9.76 -15.83
N ARG A 146 -13.52 -10.67 -16.76
CA ARG A 146 -12.25 -10.79 -17.49
C ARG A 146 -12.03 -9.60 -18.44
N GLY A 147 -13.11 -9.11 -19.07
CA GLY A 147 -13.08 -7.86 -19.84
C GLY A 147 -12.67 -6.69 -18.95
N GLU A 148 -13.36 -6.49 -17.83
CA GLU A 148 -13.02 -5.45 -16.84
C GLU A 148 -11.58 -5.57 -16.31
N ALA A 149 -11.12 -6.80 -16.03
CA ALA A 149 -9.75 -7.03 -15.58
C ALA A 149 -8.72 -6.69 -16.67
N THR A 150 -9.05 -6.95 -17.94
CA THR A 150 -8.20 -6.59 -19.08
C THR A 150 -8.15 -5.08 -19.26
N GLU A 151 -9.29 -4.38 -19.22
CA GLU A 151 -9.36 -2.91 -19.25
C GLU A 151 -8.59 -2.30 -18.07
N TYR A 152 -8.71 -2.88 -16.88
CA TYR A 152 -7.92 -2.49 -15.71
C TYR A 152 -6.42 -2.67 -15.98
N ALA A 153 -5.98 -3.84 -16.44
CA ALA A 153 -4.58 -4.08 -16.75
C ALA A 153 -4.07 -3.16 -17.87
N GLU A 154 -4.90 -2.86 -18.87
CA GLU A 154 -4.60 -1.89 -19.92
C GLU A 154 -4.50 -0.48 -19.35
N SER A 155 -5.34 -0.08 -18.40
CA SER A 155 -5.23 1.21 -17.72
C SER A 155 -3.99 1.29 -16.82
N VAL A 156 -3.61 0.19 -16.16
CA VAL A 156 -2.38 0.09 -15.36
C VAL A 156 -1.17 0.14 -16.26
N LYS A 157 -1.19 -0.58 -17.38
CA LYS A 157 -0.15 -0.58 -18.42
C LYS A 157 -0.08 0.77 -19.12
N ALA A 158 -1.19 1.45 -19.43
CA ALA A 158 -1.22 2.77 -20.05
C ALA A 158 -0.75 3.86 -19.08
N ALA A 159 -1.13 3.77 -17.81
CA ALA A 159 -0.57 4.59 -16.74
C ALA A 159 0.94 4.32 -16.53
N GLY A 160 1.41 3.12 -16.85
CA GLY A 160 2.83 2.74 -16.85
C GLY A 160 3.58 2.97 -18.17
N LEU A 161 2.89 3.15 -19.31
CA LEU A 161 3.48 3.39 -20.65
C LEU A 161 3.56 4.89 -20.97
N ALA A 162 2.79 5.73 -20.26
CA ALA A 162 3.03 7.18 -20.19
C ALA A 162 4.20 7.51 -19.22
N GLN A 163 4.78 6.51 -18.56
CA GLN A 163 5.99 6.64 -17.76
C GLN A 163 7.21 6.27 -18.62
N ASP A 164 8.23 7.12 -18.51
CA ASP A 164 9.59 6.93 -18.99
C ASP A 164 10.08 5.48 -18.69
N PRO A 165 10.92 4.82 -19.52
CA PRO A 165 11.29 3.39 -19.41
C PRO A 165 12.03 2.94 -18.14
N GLY A 166 11.94 3.70 -17.04
CA GLY A 166 12.63 3.48 -15.77
C GLY A 166 11.74 3.35 -14.53
N ALA A 167 10.40 3.46 -14.62
CA ALA A 167 9.53 3.39 -13.43
C ALA A 167 8.92 1.98 -13.23
N PRO A 168 9.20 1.29 -12.11
CA PRO A 168 8.63 -0.03 -11.83
C PRO A 168 7.21 0.07 -11.25
N PRO A 169 6.37 -0.97 -11.48
CA PRO A 169 4.99 -1.02 -11.03
C PRO A 169 4.87 -0.99 -9.50
N SER A 170 3.86 -0.26 -9.02
CA SER A 170 3.44 -0.14 -7.62
C SER A 170 3.28 -1.52 -6.97
N GLY A 171 4.22 -1.90 -6.11
CA GLY A 171 4.20 -3.17 -5.36
C GLY A 171 5.59 -3.74 -4.99
N SER A 172 6.66 -3.26 -5.64
CA SER A 172 8.03 -3.79 -5.47
C SER A 172 9.03 -2.75 -4.94
N TRP A 173 8.58 -1.69 -4.27
CA TRP A 173 9.52 -0.70 -3.74
C TRP A 173 10.18 -1.26 -2.48
N GLY A 174 11.51 -1.35 -2.50
CA GLY A 174 12.26 -1.49 -1.26
C GLY A 174 11.96 -0.30 -0.36
N ARG A 175 11.87 -0.51 0.95
CA ARG A 175 11.70 0.57 1.92
C ARG A 175 12.86 0.59 2.88
N VAL A 176 13.28 1.79 3.27
CA VAL A 176 14.18 2.01 4.40
C VAL A 176 13.39 2.78 5.45
N GLN A 177 13.15 2.15 6.59
CA GLN A 177 12.40 2.72 7.69
C GLN A 177 13.39 3.19 8.74
N ILE A 178 13.33 4.47 9.11
CA ILE A 178 14.24 5.12 10.05
C ILE A 178 13.40 5.67 11.19
N ARG A 179 13.59 5.15 12.41
CA ARG A 179 13.03 5.78 13.61
C ARG A 179 14.03 6.75 14.18
N LEU A 180 13.64 8.02 14.30
CA LEU A 180 14.35 9.00 15.11
C LEU A 180 13.66 9.11 16.45
N HIS A 181 14.40 8.86 17.53
CA HIS A 181 13.87 9.05 18.89
C HIS A 181 13.76 10.54 19.22
N PRO A 182 12.84 10.95 20.11
CA PRO A 182 12.75 12.34 20.56
C PRO A 182 14.08 12.86 21.10
N SER A 183 14.35 14.15 20.88
CA SER A 183 15.58 14.78 21.36
C SER A 183 15.70 14.69 22.88
N SER A 184 16.87 14.31 23.38
CA SER A 184 17.17 14.23 24.81
C SER A 184 18.44 15.01 25.14
N GLY A 185 18.40 15.74 26.26
CA GLY A 185 19.54 16.48 26.79
C GLY A 185 19.98 17.72 25.98
N PRO A 186 21.12 18.33 26.38
CA PRO A 186 21.68 19.50 25.69
C PRO A 186 22.10 19.17 24.25
N GLY A 187 21.82 20.09 23.31
CA GLY A 187 22.22 19.94 21.90
C GLY A 187 21.28 19.11 21.03
N GLN A 188 20.04 18.84 21.49
CA GLN A 188 19.00 18.13 20.74
C GLN A 188 19.46 16.77 20.17
N ARG A 189 20.24 16.02 20.94
CA ARG A 189 20.79 14.74 20.49
C ARG A 189 19.73 13.64 20.53
N ARG A 190 19.79 12.70 19.60
CA ARG A 190 18.77 11.66 19.36
C ARG A 190 19.44 10.31 19.10
N ALA A 191 18.81 9.24 19.60
CA ALA A 191 19.11 7.88 19.15
C ALA A 191 18.33 7.60 17.85
N TYR A 192 18.74 6.58 17.10
CA TYR A 192 18.00 6.15 15.90
C TYR A 192 18.14 4.67 15.60
N GLU A 193 17.15 4.15 14.89
CA GLU A 193 17.08 2.77 14.42
C GLU A 193 16.69 2.72 12.95
N VAL A 194 17.24 1.74 12.22
CA VAL A 194 17.08 1.62 10.78
C VAL A 194 16.75 0.18 10.41
N TRP A 195 15.72 0.01 9.58
CA TRP A 195 15.32 -1.25 8.99
C TRP A 195 15.19 -1.12 7.48
N THR A 196 15.44 -2.21 6.77
CA THR A 196 15.02 -2.38 5.38
C THR A 196 13.84 -3.33 5.31
N ARG A 197 12.86 -3.00 4.47
CA ARG A 197 11.72 -3.86 4.16
C ARG A 197 11.66 -4.11 2.66
N ARG A 198 11.54 -5.38 2.26
CA ARG A 198 11.27 -5.78 0.87
C ARG A 198 10.11 -6.76 0.87
N GLY A 199 8.93 -6.28 0.49
CA GLY A 199 7.69 -7.01 0.76
C GLY A 199 7.52 -7.18 2.28
N GLU A 200 7.63 -8.42 2.74
CA GLU A 200 7.40 -8.80 4.14
C GLU A 200 8.69 -9.17 4.86
N ASP A 201 9.79 -9.27 4.12
CA ASP A 201 11.12 -9.44 4.69
C ASP A 201 11.57 -8.12 5.32
N VAL A 202 11.73 -8.14 6.64
CA VAL A 202 12.22 -7.02 7.45
C VAL A 202 13.60 -7.38 8.00
N HIS A 203 14.60 -6.54 7.72
CA HIS A 203 15.94 -6.68 8.27
C HIS A 203 16.33 -5.41 9.02
N ALA A 204 16.78 -5.56 10.26
CA ALA A 204 17.41 -4.46 10.97
C ALA A 204 18.80 -4.20 10.41
N LEU A 205 19.06 -2.94 10.06
CA LEU A 205 20.37 -2.48 9.58
C LEU A 205 21.21 -1.86 10.69
N ALA A 206 20.58 -1.09 11.57
CA ALA A 206 21.28 -0.39 12.63
C ALA A 206 20.38 -0.08 13.82
N LYS A 207 20.97 -0.11 15.02
CA LYS A 207 20.41 0.42 16.26
C LYS A 207 21.52 1.21 16.94
N VAL A 208 21.34 2.52 17.04
CA VAL A 208 22.31 3.44 17.64
C VAL A 208 21.67 4.08 18.86
N ASP A 209 21.90 3.45 20.01
CA ASP A 209 21.34 3.87 21.30
C ASP A 209 22.09 5.07 21.92
N THR A 210 23.27 5.39 21.40
CA THR A 210 24.04 6.57 21.87
C THR A 210 23.48 7.83 21.20
N PRO A 211 22.96 8.81 21.97
CA PRO A 211 22.40 10.02 21.39
C PRO A 211 23.44 10.80 20.58
N ALA A 212 23.09 11.11 19.33
CA ALA A 212 23.94 11.77 18.34
C ALA A 212 23.28 13.06 17.84
N THR A 213 24.07 14.01 17.34
CA THR A 213 23.54 15.21 16.65
C THR A 213 22.94 14.83 15.29
N LEU A 214 22.14 15.71 14.69
CA LEU A 214 21.57 15.44 13.36
C LEU A 214 22.66 15.24 12.29
N ASP A 215 23.78 15.98 12.36
CA ASP A 215 24.91 15.81 11.44
C ASP A 215 25.58 14.44 11.59
N GLU A 216 25.74 13.96 12.83
CA GLU A 216 26.28 12.62 13.12
C GLU A 216 25.33 11.52 12.60
N ILE A 217 24.02 11.69 12.81
CA ILE A 217 22.99 10.76 12.31
C ILE A 217 22.99 10.75 10.77
N GLN A 218 23.05 11.91 10.13
CA GLN A 218 23.11 12.05 8.68
C GLN A 218 24.32 11.31 8.10
N GLY A 219 25.52 11.46 8.69
CA GLY A 219 26.71 10.73 8.27
C GLY A 219 26.59 9.21 8.47
N GLY A 220 25.98 8.77 9.57
CA GLY A 220 25.69 7.37 9.81
C GLY A 220 24.71 6.76 8.80
N LEU A 221 23.66 7.50 8.44
CA LEU A 221 22.69 7.08 7.43
C LEU A 221 23.27 7.08 6.02
N GLU A 222 24.12 8.05 5.66
CA GLU A 222 24.85 8.05 4.39
C GLU A 222 25.67 6.77 4.23
N ALA A 223 26.43 6.39 5.27
CA ALA A 223 27.22 5.16 5.25
C ALA A 223 26.35 3.90 5.12
N LEU A 224 25.22 3.84 5.85
CA LEU A 224 24.28 2.72 5.79
C LEU A 224 23.63 2.58 4.41
N LEU A 225 23.12 3.67 3.85
CA LEU A 225 22.47 3.67 2.54
C LEU A 225 23.45 3.33 1.42
N ASN A 226 24.70 3.80 1.50
CA ASN A 226 25.76 3.46 0.54
C ASN A 226 26.19 1.99 0.60
N ALA A 227 26.01 1.33 1.76
CA ALA A 227 26.28 -0.10 1.90
C ALA A 227 25.15 -0.98 1.31
N GLN A 228 23.98 -0.40 1.02
CA GLN A 228 22.87 -1.10 0.39
C GLN A 228 22.95 -1.04 -1.14
N THR A 229 22.26 -1.97 -1.81
CA THR A 229 22.06 -1.87 -3.26
C THR A 229 21.20 -0.64 -3.57
N TYR A 230 21.76 0.30 -4.32
CA TYR A 230 21.03 1.48 -4.77
C TYR A 230 19.86 1.09 -5.68
N ALA A 231 18.68 1.56 -5.31
CA ALA A 231 17.48 1.50 -6.14
C ALA A 231 16.74 2.84 -5.99
N PRO A 232 16.55 3.60 -7.08
CA PRO A 232 16.03 4.97 -7.05
C PRO A 232 14.60 5.06 -6.50
N ASP A 233 13.83 3.98 -6.61
CA ASP A 233 12.44 3.91 -6.12
C ASP A 233 12.35 3.38 -4.68
N THR A 234 13.48 3.28 -3.98
CA THR A 234 13.50 2.88 -2.57
C THR A 234 12.92 3.99 -1.71
N LEU A 235 11.73 3.77 -1.15
CA LEU A 235 11.08 4.74 -0.27
C LEU A 235 11.81 4.82 1.08
N VAL A 236 12.26 6.01 1.46
CA VAL A 236 12.87 6.28 2.77
C VAL A 236 11.83 6.93 3.68
N GLU A 237 11.46 6.22 4.75
CA GLU A 237 10.42 6.60 5.70
C GLU A 237 11.03 7.01 7.04
N PHE A 238 10.87 8.28 7.43
CA PHE A 238 11.30 8.79 8.74
C PHE A 238 10.14 8.77 9.73
N PHE A 239 10.19 7.90 10.71
CA PHE A 239 9.28 7.89 11.86
C PHE A 239 9.80 8.86 12.93
N VAL A 240 9.02 9.91 13.17
CA VAL A 240 9.36 11.01 14.07
C VAL A 240 8.20 11.34 15.01
N SER A 241 8.48 12.08 16.08
CA SER A 241 7.44 12.73 16.89
C SER A 241 6.80 13.91 16.15
N ALA A 242 5.64 14.38 16.60
CA ALA A 242 4.95 15.51 15.98
C ALA A 242 5.78 16.80 16.03
N THR A 243 6.62 16.98 17.06
CA THR A 243 7.54 18.12 17.19
C THR A 243 8.67 18.10 16.16
N ASP A 244 8.99 16.93 15.62
CA ASP A 244 10.10 16.71 14.69
C ASP A 244 9.61 16.61 13.23
N LEU A 245 8.32 16.83 12.96
CA LEU A 245 7.78 16.85 11.59
C LEU A 245 8.39 17.94 10.71
N GLU A 246 8.86 19.05 11.29
CA GLU A 246 9.53 20.12 10.55
C GLU A 246 10.99 19.80 10.17
N LEU A 247 11.55 18.67 10.61
CA LEU A 247 12.89 18.28 10.19
C LEU A 247 12.93 18.12 8.67
N ALA A 248 13.77 18.92 8.01
CA ALA A 248 13.98 18.88 6.56
C ALA A 248 14.85 17.69 6.13
N VAL A 249 14.47 16.46 6.53
CA VAL A 249 15.23 15.23 6.29
C VAL A 249 15.49 14.96 4.80
N HIS A 250 14.55 15.39 3.94
CA HIS A 250 14.70 15.31 2.48
C HIS A 250 15.85 16.19 1.94
N GLN A 251 16.30 17.20 2.69
CA GLN A 251 17.39 18.09 2.31
C GLN A 251 18.74 17.68 2.92
N TRP A 252 18.81 16.61 3.70
CA TRP A 252 20.07 16.13 4.29
C TRP A 252 21.09 15.86 3.18
N GLN A 253 22.30 16.39 3.36
CA GLN A 253 23.34 16.43 2.34
C GLN A 253 24.34 15.28 2.48
N PHE A 254 24.39 14.40 1.49
CA PHE A 254 25.42 13.37 1.41
C PHE A 254 26.63 13.90 0.66
N ALA A 255 27.81 13.66 1.20
CA ALA A 255 29.05 14.29 0.74
C ALA A 255 29.87 13.42 -0.22
N HIS A 256 29.54 12.13 -0.38
CA HIS A 256 30.39 11.18 -1.12
C HIS A 256 29.69 10.45 -2.27
N PRO A 257 30.31 10.32 -3.48
CA PRO A 257 31.48 11.07 -3.98
C PRO A 257 31.15 12.49 -4.48
N VAL A 258 29.86 12.84 -4.58
CA VAL A 258 29.35 14.15 -5.01
C VAL A 258 28.32 14.63 -4.00
N LYS A 259 28.26 15.96 -3.77
CA LYS A 259 27.22 16.57 -2.93
C LYS A 259 25.84 16.29 -3.54
N ARG A 260 25.01 15.56 -2.80
CA ARG A 260 23.64 15.21 -3.19
C ARG A 260 22.71 15.31 -1.99
N HIS A 261 21.43 15.54 -2.23
CA HIS A 261 20.44 15.57 -1.18
C HIS A 261 19.71 14.23 -1.12
N LEU A 262 19.37 13.77 0.08
CA LEU A 262 18.66 12.51 0.28
C LEU A 262 17.37 12.43 -0.57
N GLY A 263 16.61 13.52 -0.62
CA GLY A 263 15.36 13.62 -1.38
C GLY A 263 15.52 13.72 -2.90
N THR A 264 16.75 13.90 -3.41
CA THR A 264 17.08 13.81 -4.83
C THR A 264 17.39 12.36 -5.21
N ASP A 265 18.03 11.62 -4.31
CA ASP A 265 18.38 10.21 -4.56
C ASP A 265 17.19 9.28 -4.38
N TYR A 266 16.35 9.55 -3.37
CA TYR A 266 15.26 8.67 -2.96
C TYR A 266 13.95 9.45 -2.72
N PRO A 267 12.77 8.80 -2.84
CA PRO A 267 11.53 9.33 -2.31
C PRO A 267 11.61 9.33 -0.79
N VAL A 268 11.43 10.50 -0.18
CA VAL A 268 11.55 10.68 1.27
C VAL A 268 10.22 11.14 1.84
N VAL A 269 9.77 10.47 2.89
CA VAL A 269 8.53 10.79 3.59
C VAL A 269 8.72 10.81 5.11
N MET A 270 7.91 11.63 5.76
CA MET A 270 7.77 11.69 7.21
C MET A 270 6.57 10.85 7.63
N ARG A 271 6.69 10.22 8.80
CA ARG A 271 5.68 9.38 9.42
C ARG A 271 5.58 9.75 10.89
N CYS A 272 4.36 9.92 11.37
CA CYS A 272 4.10 10.30 12.76
C CYS A 272 2.87 9.56 13.27
N THR A 273 3.10 8.68 14.23
CA THR A 273 2.05 7.85 14.85
C THR A 273 1.43 8.51 16.09
N GLU A 274 1.91 9.69 16.49
CA GLU A 274 1.35 10.43 17.61
C GLU A 274 -0.08 10.92 17.31
N PHE A 275 -0.87 11.10 18.37
CA PHE A 275 -2.27 11.53 18.28
C PHE A 275 -3.21 10.60 17.50
N ARG A 276 -2.77 9.37 17.20
CA ARG A 276 -3.59 8.30 16.63
C ARG A 276 -4.34 7.58 17.77
N GLU A 277 -5.49 8.13 18.15
CA GLU A 277 -6.37 7.46 19.11
C GLU A 277 -6.94 6.17 18.51
N PRO A 278 -7.00 5.04 19.24
CA PRO A 278 -7.53 3.78 18.73
C PRO A 278 -8.94 3.91 18.14
N GLN A 279 -9.78 4.76 18.73
CA GLN A 279 -11.15 5.02 18.28
C GLN A 279 -11.22 5.73 16.91
N ARG A 280 -10.11 6.32 16.45
CA ARG A 280 -9.99 7.07 15.19
C ARG A 280 -9.15 6.35 14.14
N HIS A 281 -8.60 5.17 14.46
CA HIS A 281 -7.84 4.37 13.51
C HIS A 281 -8.66 4.04 12.25
N ASP A 282 -9.96 3.79 12.38
CA ASP A 282 -10.83 3.53 11.23
C ASP A 282 -11.00 4.76 10.33
N LEU A 283 -10.98 5.97 10.88
CA LEU A 283 -11.00 7.20 10.07
C LEU A 283 -9.70 7.35 9.29
N TRP A 284 -8.56 7.14 9.95
CA TRP A 284 -7.25 7.18 9.32
C TRP A 284 -7.12 6.14 8.19
N LYS A 285 -7.51 4.88 8.45
CA LYS A 285 -7.54 3.81 7.43
C LYS A 285 -8.47 4.13 6.27
N ARG A 286 -9.67 4.67 6.52
CA ARG A 286 -10.59 5.07 5.45
C ARG A 286 -10.01 6.17 4.56
N ARG A 287 -9.40 7.20 5.15
CA ARG A 287 -8.71 8.26 4.40
C ARG A 287 -7.51 7.73 3.63
N TRP A 288 -6.76 6.80 4.21
CA TRP A 288 -5.67 6.13 3.51
C TRP A 288 -6.13 5.36 2.29
N ASN A 289 -7.22 4.59 2.39
CA ASN A 289 -7.78 3.86 1.26
C ASN A 289 -8.14 4.79 0.10
N ARG A 290 -8.53 6.04 0.37
CA ARG A 290 -8.76 7.05 -0.66
C ARG A 290 -7.48 7.45 -1.39
N VAL A 291 -6.31 7.46 -0.74
CA VAL A 291 -5.01 7.79 -1.35
C VAL A 291 -4.70 6.91 -2.56
N GLY A 292 -5.09 5.63 -2.54
CA GLY A 292 -4.84 4.71 -3.66
C GLY A 292 -5.62 5.07 -4.94
N THR A 293 -6.81 5.65 -4.78
CA THR A 293 -7.74 5.99 -5.88
C THR A 293 -7.83 7.47 -6.21
N ALA A 294 -7.44 8.34 -5.29
CA ALA A 294 -7.58 9.78 -5.42
C ALA A 294 -6.51 10.38 -6.31
N GLY A 295 -6.84 11.49 -6.97
CA GLY A 295 -5.86 12.36 -7.60
C GLY A 295 -5.32 13.43 -6.64
N THR A 296 -4.26 14.11 -7.05
CA THR A 296 -3.64 15.19 -6.28
C THR A 296 -4.58 16.39 -6.07
N GLU A 297 -5.54 16.60 -6.96
CA GLU A 297 -6.59 17.63 -6.88
C GLU A 297 -7.58 17.41 -5.73
N GLU A 298 -7.68 16.18 -5.20
CA GLU A 298 -8.49 15.89 -4.02
C GLU A 298 -7.81 16.31 -2.71
N LEU A 299 -6.53 16.73 -2.75
CA LEU A 299 -5.86 17.28 -1.58
C LEU A 299 -6.47 18.64 -1.22
N ARG A 300 -6.81 18.78 0.06
CA ARG A 300 -7.45 20.00 0.55
C ARG A 300 -6.44 21.10 0.82
N TRP A 301 -6.65 22.27 0.24
CA TRP A 301 -5.89 23.47 0.61
C TRP A 301 -6.26 23.95 2.01
N LEU A 302 -5.27 24.07 2.90
CA LEU A 302 -5.39 24.65 4.22
C LEU A 302 -4.69 26.03 4.22
N PRO A 303 -5.46 27.13 4.20
CA PRO A 303 -4.92 28.48 4.24
C PRO A 303 -4.03 28.72 5.46
N GLY A 304 -2.94 29.47 5.24
CA GLY A 304 -1.91 29.71 6.25
C GLY A 304 -2.31 30.52 7.48
N HIS A 305 -3.53 31.04 7.52
CA HIS A 305 -4.05 31.89 8.61
C HIS A 305 -5.06 31.17 9.52
N MET A 306 -5.37 29.90 9.24
CA MET A 306 -6.33 29.15 10.06
C MET A 306 -5.74 28.79 11.41
N ASP A 307 -6.55 28.88 12.46
CA ASP A 307 -6.20 28.33 13.77
C ASP A 307 -6.40 26.81 13.84
N CYS A 308 -5.89 26.19 14.90
CA CYS A 308 -5.99 24.74 15.15
C CYS A 308 -7.44 24.22 15.11
N GLY A 309 -8.39 24.96 15.68
CA GLY A 309 -9.79 24.58 15.73
C GLY A 309 -10.47 24.68 14.36
N GLU A 310 -10.11 25.69 13.57
CA GLU A 310 -10.56 25.86 12.19
C GLU A 310 -10.03 24.76 11.29
N VAL A 311 -8.73 24.45 11.35
CA VAL A 311 -8.12 23.33 10.62
C VAL A 311 -8.83 22.03 11.00
N TYR A 312 -9.00 21.75 12.29
CA TYR A 312 -9.68 20.55 12.75
C TYR A 312 -11.12 20.46 12.22
N ARG A 313 -11.89 21.55 12.29
CA ARG A 313 -13.27 21.60 11.76
C ARG A 313 -13.30 21.32 10.26
N VAL A 314 -12.41 21.94 9.49
CA VAL A 314 -12.31 21.77 8.04
C VAL A 314 -11.97 20.32 7.68
N VAL A 315 -11.02 19.72 8.41
CA VAL A 315 -10.62 18.32 8.24
C VAL A 315 -11.78 17.38 8.59
N GLN A 316 -12.54 17.64 9.66
CA GLN A 316 -13.67 16.82 10.10
C GLN A 316 -14.88 16.90 9.16
N GLN A 317 -15.12 18.05 8.52
CA GLN A 317 -16.24 18.21 7.57
C GLN A 317 -16.11 17.33 6.32
N SER A 318 -14.91 16.81 6.03
CA SER A 318 -14.69 15.91 4.90
C SER A 318 -14.09 14.60 5.39
N MET A 319 -14.99 13.68 5.70
CA MET A 319 -14.67 12.37 6.29
C MET A 319 -13.70 11.55 5.44
N ASP A 320 -13.74 11.74 4.12
CA ASP A 320 -12.97 10.96 3.14
C ASP A 320 -11.86 11.77 2.43
N THR A 321 -11.50 12.96 2.93
CA THR A 321 -10.38 13.74 2.35
C THR A 321 -9.08 12.93 2.50
N PRO A 322 -8.38 12.59 1.39
CA PRO A 322 -7.19 11.73 1.42
C PRO A 322 -5.96 12.47 2.00
N GLY A 323 -5.96 13.80 1.96
CA GLY A 323 -4.85 14.59 2.47
C GLY A 323 -5.07 16.09 2.38
N ALA A 324 -4.06 16.85 2.79
CA ALA A 324 -4.08 18.30 2.76
C ALA A 324 -2.76 18.90 2.27
N LEU A 325 -2.82 20.15 1.87
CA LEU A 325 -1.70 20.99 1.48
C LEU A 325 -1.71 22.26 2.33
N THR A 326 -0.53 22.77 2.68
CA THR A 326 -0.47 24.03 3.43
C THR A 326 0.76 24.87 3.12
N THR A 327 0.57 26.18 3.14
CA THR A 327 1.61 27.21 3.09
C THR A 327 1.78 27.94 4.41
N THR A 328 1.24 27.38 5.50
CA THR A 328 1.36 27.93 6.86
C THR A 328 2.83 28.17 7.22
N SER A 329 3.10 29.34 7.81
CA SER A 329 4.43 29.69 8.29
C SER A 329 4.86 28.77 9.44
N SER A 330 6.18 28.57 9.61
CA SER A 330 6.71 27.66 10.64
C SER A 330 6.17 27.96 12.05
N ALA A 331 5.96 29.24 12.40
CA ALA A 331 5.44 29.64 13.71
C ALA A 331 4.05 29.07 14.06
N ALA A 332 3.19 28.81 13.07
CA ALA A 332 1.83 28.28 13.27
C ALA A 332 1.67 26.83 12.79
N ARG A 333 2.72 26.23 12.23
CA ARG A 333 2.63 24.94 11.55
C ARG A 333 2.51 23.76 12.50
N ALA A 334 3.13 23.84 13.68
CA ALA A 334 3.03 22.79 14.71
C ALA A 334 1.58 22.53 15.14
N ASP A 335 0.79 23.58 15.34
CA ASP A 335 -0.62 23.47 15.70
C ASP A 335 -1.46 22.86 14.55
N LEU A 336 -1.16 23.24 13.31
CA LEU A 336 -1.76 22.66 12.12
C LEU A 336 -1.46 21.16 12.01
N PHE A 337 -0.20 20.76 12.21
CA PHE A 337 0.20 19.36 12.20
C PHE A 337 -0.58 18.57 13.24
N ASN A 338 -0.65 19.05 14.48
CA ASN A 338 -1.41 18.40 15.53
C ASN A 338 -2.89 18.26 15.16
N ALA A 339 -3.52 19.30 14.61
CA ALA A 339 -4.91 19.25 14.15
C ALA A 339 -5.13 18.22 13.03
N CYS A 340 -4.25 18.17 12.03
CA CYS A 340 -4.29 17.22 10.93
C CYS A 340 -4.08 15.78 11.41
N LEU A 341 -3.07 15.55 12.25
CA LEU A 341 -2.78 14.24 12.85
C LEU A 341 -3.97 13.75 13.69
N PHE A 342 -4.49 14.60 14.58
CA PHE A 342 -5.65 14.28 15.42
C PHE A 342 -6.93 14.04 14.60
N GLY A 343 -7.05 14.69 13.45
CA GLY A 343 -8.11 14.49 12.46
C GLY A 343 -7.93 13.25 11.57
N GLY A 344 -6.84 12.49 11.74
CA GLY A 344 -6.54 11.29 10.96
C GLY A 344 -6.14 11.55 9.51
N VAL A 345 -5.62 12.74 9.19
CA VAL A 345 -5.11 13.08 7.85
C VAL A 345 -3.82 12.30 7.60
N PRO A 346 -3.78 11.40 6.62
CA PRO A 346 -2.59 10.58 6.40
C PRO A 346 -1.57 11.21 5.44
N VAL A 347 -2.01 12.12 4.58
CA VAL A 347 -1.15 12.81 3.61
C VAL A 347 -1.17 14.30 3.89
N LEU A 348 -0.02 14.89 4.14
CA LEU A 348 0.13 16.33 4.30
C LEU A 348 1.35 16.79 3.52
N VAL A 349 1.18 17.81 2.68
CA VAL A 349 2.29 18.44 1.95
C VAL A 349 2.42 19.87 2.42
N TRP A 350 3.64 20.31 2.70
CA TRP A 350 3.90 21.69 3.06
C TRP A 350 5.23 22.17 2.50
N HIS A 351 5.35 23.48 2.39
CA HIS A 351 6.59 24.14 2.02
C HIS A 351 7.33 24.60 3.28
N GLY A 352 8.60 24.21 3.42
CA GLY A 352 9.41 24.45 4.62
C GLY A 352 9.84 25.90 4.83
N GLU A 353 10.26 26.60 3.77
CA GLU A 353 11.10 27.81 3.91
C GLU A 353 10.72 29.06 3.08
N ALA A 354 9.71 29.03 2.20
CA ALA A 354 9.41 30.16 1.32
C ALA A 354 8.35 31.11 1.86
N GLU A 355 8.33 32.33 1.30
CA GLU A 355 7.19 33.23 1.41
C GLU A 355 5.91 32.53 0.91
N PRO A 356 4.75 32.81 1.52
CA PRO A 356 3.51 32.09 1.21
C PRO A 356 3.17 32.05 -0.27
N SER A 357 3.37 33.14 -1.03
CA SER A 357 3.07 33.23 -2.46
C SER A 357 3.93 32.28 -3.31
N ILE A 358 5.24 32.22 -3.06
CA ILE A 358 6.16 31.30 -3.74
C ILE A 358 5.78 29.86 -3.39
N ALA A 359 5.51 29.60 -2.11
CA ALA A 359 5.05 28.30 -1.67
C ALA A 359 3.73 27.89 -2.32
N GLU A 360 2.80 28.82 -2.56
CA GLU A 360 1.54 28.50 -3.23
C GLU A 360 1.77 28.09 -4.67
N ASP A 361 2.60 28.83 -5.40
CA ASP A 361 2.86 28.59 -6.82
C ASP A 361 3.59 27.26 -7.04
N GLU A 362 4.60 26.95 -6.22
CA GLU A 362 5.26 25.64 -6.30
C GLU A 362 4.31 24.48 -5.95
N LEU A 363 3.47 24.64 -4.92
CA LEU A 363 2.46 23.63 -4.58
C LEU A 363 1.40 23.49 -5.68
N ARG A 364 1.01 24.57 -6.36
CA ARG A 364 0.10 24.49 -7.52
C ARG A 364 0.73 23.75 -8.68
N GLU A 365 2.02 23.93 -8.92
CA GLU A 365 2.74 23.19 -9.95
C GLU A 365 2.81 21.68 -9.64
N LEU A 366 3.04 21.31 -8.38
CA LEU A 366 2.92 19.92 -7.92
C LEU A 366 1.52 19.33 -8.23
N LEU A 367 0.48 20.16 -8.16
CA LEU A 367 -0.92 19.80 -8.44
C LEU A 367 -1.31 19.91 -9.93
N GLY A 368 -0.47 20.52 -10.78
CA GLY A 368 -0.85 21.04 -12.09
C GLY A 368 -1.25 20.00 -13.14
N GLU A 369 -1.18 18.71 -12.82
CA GLU A 369 -1.68 17.63 -13.65
C GLU A 369 -2.42 16.63 -12.76
N GLU A 370 -3.63 16.22 -13.17
CA GLU A 370 -4.41 15.15 -12.54
C GLU A 370 -3.60 13.85 -12.55
N ARG A 371 -2.86 13.62 -11.46
CA ARG A 371 -2.04 12.43 -11.29
C ARG A 371 -2.48 11.68 -10.05
N PRO A 372 -2.38 10.34 -10.05
CA PRO A 372 -2.75 9.55 -8.89
C PRO A 372 -1.90 9.92 -7.67
N LEU A 373 -2.57 10.19 -6.55
CA LEU A 373 -1.95 10.65 -5.31
C LEU A 373 -0.92 9.65 -4.77
N ARG A 374 -1.12 8.34 -5.01
CA ARG A 374 -0.17 7.27 -4.64
C ARG A 374 1.26 7.47 -5.17
N PHE A 375 1.45 8.24 -6.25
CA PHE A 375 2.78 8.51 -6.82
C PHE A 375 3.45 9.78 -6.28
N LEU A 376 2.80 10.47 -5.33
CA LEU A 376 3.29 11.73 -4.78
C LEU A 376 4.72 11.67 -4.20
N PRO A 377 5.13 10.62 -3.43
CA PRO A 377 6.52 10.52 -2.97
C PRO A 377 7.54 10.53 -4.12
N GLN A 378 7.29 9.75 -5.17
CA GLN A 378 8.17 9.66 -6.34
C GLN A 378 8.17 10.99 -7.11
N ARG A 379 7.02 11.61 -7.29
CA ARG A 379 6.90 12.91 -7.98
C ARG A 379 7.71 14.00 -7.27
N LEU A 380 7.67 14.04 -5.95
CA LEU A 380 8.49 14.99 -5.17
C LEU A 380 10.00 14.72 -5.34
N ARG A 381 10.41 13.46 -5.49
CA ARG A 381 11.80 13.13 -5.83
C ARG A 381 12.15 13.64 -7.23
N GLU A 382 11.31 13.38 -8.22
CA GLU A 382 11.52 13.83 -9.61
C GLU A 382 11.63 15.36 -9.71
N LEU A 383 10.73 16.10 -9.05
CA LEU A 383 10.80 17.57 -8.98
C LEU A 383 12.12 18.08 -8.38
N ARG A 384 12.61 17.41 -7.33
CA ARG A 384 13.91 17.72 -6.72
C ARG A 384 15.10 17.35 -7.60
N LEU A 385 14.94 16.36 -8.48
CA LEU A 385 15.97 15.93 -9.43
C LEU A 385 16.05 16.87 -10.64
N ASP A 386 14.90 17.29 -11.17
CA ASP A 386 14.78 18.18 -12.32
C ASP A 386 15.13 19.65 -12.00
N SER A 387 15.46 19.93 -10.74
CA SER A 387 15.87 21.25 -10.26
C SER A 387 17.22 21.67 -10.88
N ASP A 388 17.15 22.51 -11.92
CA ASP A 388 18.28 23.24 -12.52
C ASP A 388 18.97 24.13 -11.47
N PRO A 389 20.31 24.14 -11.34
CA PRO A 389 21.04 25.07 -10.45
C PRO A 389 20.78 26.56 -10.74
N TYR A 390 20.18 26.92 -11.87
CA TYR A 390 19.92 28.30 -12.28
C TYR A 390 18.44 28.75 -12.25
N LYS A 391 17.49 27.86 -11.93
CA LYS A 391 16.06 28.18 -11.78
C LYS A 391 15.57 27.89 -10.35
N SER A 392 14.44 28.50 -9.96
CA SER A 392 13.79 28.26 -8.67
C SER A 392 13.70 26.75 -8.41
N HIS A 393 14.08 26.31 -7.21
CA HIS A 393 14.27 24.91 -6.89
C HIS A 393 12.94 24.22 -6.53
N HIS A 394 12.08 24.03 -7.53
CA HIS A 394 10.76 23.44 -7.37
C HIS A 394 10.85 22.11 -6.58
N GLY A 395 10.17 22.02 -5.45
CA GLY A 395 10.12 20.81 -4.62
C GLY A 395 11.28 20.62 -3.63
N ARG A 396 12.33 21.44 -3.68
CA ARG A 396 13.47 21.38 -2.73
C ARG A 396 13.03 21.57 -1.28
N HIS A 397 12.06 22.45 -1.07
CA HIS A 397 11.57 22.81 0.25
C HIS A 397 10.23 22.13 0.57
N MET A 398 9.70 21.28 -0.32
CA MET A 398 8.47 20.57 -0.06
C MET A 398 8.75 19.34 0.80
N ALA A 399 8.02 19.20 1.90
CA ALA A 399 8.03 18.03 2.74
C ALA A 399 6.68 17.32 2.68
N LEU A 400 6.71 16.01 2.98
CA LEU A 400 5.58 15.11 2.81
C LEU A 400 5.42 14.23 4.05
N LEU A 401 4.26 14.33 4.69
CA LEU A 401 3.75 13.32 5.60
C LEU A 401 3.07 12.25 4.74
N TRP A 402 3.47 10.99 4.92
CA TRP A 402 2.92 9.84 4.21
C TRP A 402 2.67 8.71 5.20
N ASP A 403 1.53 8.78 5.88
CA ASP A 403 1.25 7.91 7.01
C ASP A 403 0.34 6.73 6.65
N ASP A 404 0.96 5.68 6.10
CA ASP A 404 0.35 4.41 5.73
C ASP A 404 0.04 3.45 6.91
N PRO A 405 -1.23 3.23 7.29
CA PRO A 405 -1.59 2.34 8.39
C PRO A 405 -1.23 0.87 8.19
N HIS A 406 -0.89 0.44 6.97
CA HIS A 406 -0.58 -0.96 6.66
C HIS A 406 0.91 -1.29 6.83
N HIS A 407 1.75 -0.28 7.04
CA HIS A 407 3.20 -0.46 7.22
C HIS A 407 3.70 0.23 8.48
N PRO A 408 3.35 -0.29 9.68
CA PRO A 408 3.93 0.20 10.93
C PRO A 408 5.42 -0.10 10.99
N LEU A 409 6.10 0.57 11.92
CA LEU A 409 7.46 0.17 12.32
C LEU A 409 7.46 -1.30 12.77
N PRO A 410 8.52 -2.06 12.46
CA PRO A 410 8.76 -3.34 13.09
C PRO A 410 8.85 -3.19 14.61
N ASP A 411 8.55 -4.28 15.33
CA ASP A 411 8.72 -4.32 16.79
C ASP A 411 10.13 -3.91 17.19
N GLN A 412 10.25 -3.27 18.35
CA GLN A 412 11.55 -2.89 18.89
C GLN A 412 12.45 -4.13 18.96
N LEU A 413 13.68 -3.98 18.49
CA LEU A 413 14.73 -4.94 18.80
C LEU A 413 14.99 -4.87 20.30
N ASP A 414 14.27 -5.69 21.06
CA ASP A 414 14.58 -5.94 22.45
C ASP A 414 15.92 -6.66 22.51
N LEU A 415 16.84 -6.07 23.27
CA LEU A 415 18.06 -6.76 23.65
C LEU A 415 17.64 -8.01 24.41
N SER A 416 17.93 -9.18 23.86
CA SER A 416 18.15 -10.36 24.69
C SER A 416 19.32 -10.00 25.61
N ALA A 417 19.02 -9.60 26.84
CA ALA A 417 20.06 -9.39 27.85
C ALA A 417 20.82 -10.73 28.07
N PRO A 418 22.14 -10.68 28.33
CA PRO A 418 23.00 -11.86 28.40
C PRO A 418 22.64 -12.85 29.53
#